data_AF-A0A532T8S7-F1
#
_entry.id   AF-A0A532T8S7-F1
#
_cell.length_a   1.000
_cell.length_b   1.000
_cell.length_c   1.000
_cell.angle_alpha   90.00
_cell.angle_beta   90.00
_cell.angle_gamma   90.00
#
_symmetry.space_group_name_H-M   'P 1'
#
loop_
_entity.id
_entity.type
_entity.pdbx_description
1 polymer ?
#
loop_
_entity_poly.entity_id
_entity_poly.type
_entity_poly.pdbx_seq_one_letter_code
_entity_poly.pdbx_strand_id
1 'polypeptide(L)'
;MNLYYLLLVTAFVSSTSTGRFKDIDSPETIRLKYNNPDLIVDLGVGLWANPIPVDWDQDGDTDLLVSTSDKPSNGLYFFENIGNNIFSPASG
;
A
#
# COMPACT_ATOMS: atom_id res chain seq x y z
N MET A 1 -32.25 -23.39 -30.98
CA MET A 1 -31.16 -22.73 -30.23
C MET A 1 -31.14 -21.28 -30.69
N ASN A 2 -31.51 -20.35 -29.80
CA ASN A 2 -31.97 -19.01 -30.18
C ASN A 2 -30.78 -18.09 -30.52
N LEU A 3 -30.80 -17.42 -31.67
CA LEU A 3 -29.67 -16.62 -32.20
C LEU A 3 -29.23 -15.49 -31.24
N TYR A 4 -30.16 -15.01 -30.41
CA TYR A 4 -29.90 -14.02 -29.35
C TYR A 4 -28.94 -14.54 -28.26
N TYR A 5 -28.94 -15.85 -27.96
CA TYR A 5 -28.06 -16.45 -26.95
C TYR A 5 -26.61 -16.52 -27.45
N LEU A 6 -26.42 -16.75 -28.75
CA LEU A 6 -25.08 -16.80 -29.38
C LEU A 6 -24.42 -15.41 -29.44
N LEU A 7 -25.22 -14.35 -29.67
CA LEU A 7 -24.73 -12.97 -29.63
C LEU A 7 -24.39 -12.51 -28.20
N LEU A 8 -25.13 -12.95 -27.18
CA LEU A 8 -24.83 -12.61 -25.79
C LEU A 8 -23.56 -13.29 -25.25
N VAL A 9 -23.30 -14.55 -25.63
CA VAL A 9 -22.10 -15.28 -25.16
C VAL A 9 -20.82 -14.73 -25.80
N THR A 10 -20.87 -14.26 -27.06
CA THR A 10 -19.70 -13.68 -27.73
C THR A 10 -19.34 -12.28 -27.24
N ALA A 11 -20.32 -11.49 -26.80
CA ALA A 11 -20.08 -10.19 -26.19
C ALA A 11 -19.40 -10.30 -24.80
N PHE A 12 -19.65 -11.37 -24.04
CA PHE A 12 -19.07 -11.55 -22.71
C PHE A 12 -17.61 -12.02 -22.74
N VAL A 13 -17.21 -12.76 -23.78
CA VAL A 13 -15.82 -13.28 -23.94
C VAL A 13 -14.84 -12.22 -24.44
N SER A 14 -15.32 -11.05 -24.87
CA SER A 14 -14.49 -10.00 -25.48
C SER A 14 -14.05 -8.88 -24.53
N SER A 15 -14.46 -8.92 -23.25
CA SER A 15 -14.17 -7.86 -22.26
C SER A 15 -13.02 -8.19 -21.31
N THR A 16 -12.13 -9.13 -21.64
CA THR A 16 -10.84 -9.18 -20.98
C THR A 16 -10.00 -8.03 -21.53
N SER A 17 -10.09 -6.87 -20.88
CA SER A 17 -9.11 -5.82 -21.08
C SER A 17 -7.73 -6.47 -20.96
N THR A 18 -7.01 -6.52 -22.08
CA THR A 18 -5.58 -6.83 -22.07
C THR A 18 -4.94 -5.56 -21.52
N GLY A 19 -5.16 -5.32 -20.22
CA GLY A 19 -4.49 -4.28 -19.49
C GLY A 19 -3.02 -4.57 -19.62
N ARG A 20 -2.31 -3.74 -20.39
CA ARG A 20 -0.87 -3.61 -20.23
C ARG A 20 -0.66 -3.41 -18.75
N PHE A 21 -0.04 -4.39 -18.08
CA PHE A 21 0.63 -4.11 -16.83
C PHE A 21 1.60 -3.00 -17.18
N LYS A 22 1.30 -1.77 -16.76
CA LYS A 22 2.31 -0.71 -16.77
C LYS A 22 3.41 -1.33 -15.95
N ASP A 23 4.58 -1.57 -16.58
CA ASP A 23 5.78 -1.87 -15.84
C ASP A 23 5.82 -0.85 -14.71
N ILE A 24 5.56 -1.30 -13.48
CA ILE A 24 5.66 -0.45 -12.31
C ILE A 24 7.10 -0.02 -12.37
N ASP A 25 7.34 1.24 -12.72
CA ASP A 25 8.66 1.87 -12.71
C ASP A 25 9.34 1.34 -11.47
N SER A 26 10.37 0.51 -11.66
CA SER A 26 11.08 -0.11 -10.55
C SER A 26 11.38 1.03 -9.59
N PRO A 27 10.91 0.97 -8.33
CA PRO A 27 10.88 2.15 -7.47
C PRO A 27 12.28 2.73 -7.50
N GLU A 28 12.41 3.91 -8.08
CA GLU A 28 13.71 4.53 -8.25
C GLU A 28 14.29 4.63 -6.84
N THR A 29 15.41 3.96 -6.60
CA THR A 29 16.00 3.90 -5.27
C THR A 29 16.67 5.23 -4.97
N ILE A 30 15.84 6.24 -4.72
CA ILE A 30 16.28 7.57 -4.34
C ILE A 30 16.78 7.45 -2.92
N ARG A 31 18.11 7.48 -2.76
CA ARG A 31 18.72 7.56 -1.43
C ARG A 31 18.31 8.88 -0.80
N LEU A 32 17.56 8.81 0.30
CA LEU A 32 17.20 9.99 1.08
C LEU A 32 18.47 10.69 1.58
N LYS A 33 18.48 12.02 1.48
CA LYS A 33 19.57 12.83 2.03
C LYS A 33 19.56 12.69 3.55
N TYR A 34 20.73 12.42 4.13
CA TYR A 34 20.92 12.44 5.57
C TYR A 34 20.65 13.85 6.11
N ASN A 35 19.95 13.94 7.25
CA ASN A 35 19.61 15.19 7.93
C ASN A 35 18.92 16.22 7.01
N ASN A 36 17.83 15.81 6.37
CA ASN A 36 17.00 16.70 5.56
C ASN A 36 15.98 17.42 6.47
N PRO A 37 16.17 18.71 6.83
CA PRO A 37 15.30 19.41 7.77
C PRO A 37 13.90 19.69 7.20
N ASP A 38 13.76 19.68 5.87
CA ASP A 38 12.47 19.84 5.18
C ASP A 38 11.76 18.49 5.00
N LEU A 39 12.42 17.37 5.36
CA LEU A 39 11.80 16.05 5.34
C LEU A 39 10.90 15.93 6.57
N ILE A 40 9.60 16.08 6.35
CA ILE A 40 8.59 15.72 7.33
C ILE A 40 8.58 14.19 7.40
N VAL A 41 9.11 13.62 8.49
CA VAL A 41 9.08 12.19 8.77
C VAL A 41 8.12 11.95 9.94
N ASP A 42 6.91 11.51 9.65
CA ASP A 42 5.91 11.16 10.69
C ASP A 42 6.05 9.70 11.20
N LEU A 43 7.03 8.94 10.70
CA LEU A 43 7.28 7.53 11.06
C LEU A 43 8.32 7.37 12.19
N GLY A 44 8.29 8.26 13.18
CA GLY A 44 9.13 8.15 14.38
C GLY A 44 8.49 7.24 15.43
N VAL A 45 8.88 5.96 15.49
CA VAL A 45 8.23 4.98 16.39
C VAL A 45 9.10 4.50 17.56
N GLY A 46 10.42 4.65 17.50
CA GLY A 46 11.35 4.20 18.54
C GLY A 46 12.59 3.51 17.97
N LEU A 47 13.54 3.17 18.82
CA LEU A 47 14.68 2.32 18.45
C LEU A 47 14.21 0.87 18.23
N TRP A 48 14.83 0.15 17.30
CA TRP A 48 14.48 -1.25 16.95
C TRP A 48 13.04 -1.44 16.47
N ALA A 49 12.59 -0.54 15.61
CA ALA A 49 11.33 -0.70 14.91
C ALA A 49 11.30 -1.99 14.08
N ASN A 50 10.27 -2.81 14.27
CA ASN A 50 10.00 -4.01 13.49
C ASN A 50 8.76 -3.77 12.60
N PRO A 51 8.94 -3.41 11.32
CA PRO A 51 7.84 -3.17 10.38
C PRO A 51 7.19 -4.47 9.93
N ILE A 52 5.86 -4.48 9.88
CA ILE A 52 5.03 -5.62 9.52
C ILE A 52 4.01 -5.15 8.47
N PRO A 53 4.20 -5.50 7.18
CA PRO A 53 3.20 -5.27 6.14
C PRO A 53 1.99 -6.18 6.36
N VAL A 54 0.81 -5.59 6.48
CA VAL A 54 -0.46 -6.32 6.69
C VAL A 54 -1.61 -5.44 6.23
N ASP A 55 -2.66 -6.02 5.66
CA ASP A 55 -3.96 -5.36 5.46
C ASP A 55 -4.72 -5.43 6.81
N TRP A 56 -4.64 -4.36 7.61
CA TRP A 56 -5.11 -4.37 9.00
C TRP A 56 -6.61 -4.12 9.09
N ASP A 57 -7.16 -3.24 8.26
CA ASP A 57 -8.56 -2.85 8.29
C ASP A 57 -9.45 -3.61 7.28
N GLN A 58 -8.84 -4.44 6.42
CA GLN A 58 -9.49 -5.27 5.40
C GLN A 58 -10.08 -4.49 4.23
N ASP A 59 -9.50 -3.33 3.89
CA ASP A 59 -9.93 -2.56 2.73
C ASP A 59 -9.30 -3.03 1.40
N GLY A 60 -8.33 -3.95 1.49
CA GLY A 60 -7.66 -4.59 0.35
C GLY A 60 -6.37 -3.91 -0.09
N ASP A 61 -5.92 -2.89 0.63
CA ASP A 61 -4.58 -2.35 0.48
C ASP A 61 -3.60 -2.93 1.52
N THR A 62 -2.33 -2.53 1.47
CA THR A 62 -1.34 -3.00 2.45
C THR A 62 -0.96 -1.85 3.36
N ASP A 63 -1.32 -1.98 4.63
CA ASP A 63 -0.92 -1.09 5.71
C ASP A 63 0.46 -1.43 6.26
N LEU A 64 0.88 -0.60 7.23
CA LEU A 64 2.09 -0.80 7.99
C LEU A 64 1.81 -0.79 9.50
N LEU A 65 1.97 -1.95 10.12
CA LEU A 65 2.14 -2.04 11.57
C LEU A 65 3.62 -1.92 11.91
N VAL A 66 3.93 -1.20 12.99
CA VAL A 66 5.29 -1.15 13.51
C VAL A 66 5.29 -1.44 15.00
N SER A 67 5.95 -2.53 15.38
CA SER A 67 6.17 -2.88 16.78
C SER A 67 7.54 -2.40 17.22
N THR A 68 7.62 -1.78 18.39
CA THR A 68 8.88 -1.48 19.06
C THR A 68 8.76 -1.70 20.56
N SER A 69 9.83 -2.22 21.15
CA SER A 69 9.95 -2.42 22.59
C SER A 69 10.89 -1.41 23.27
N ASP A 70 11.54 -0.52 22.52
CA ASP A 70 12.65 0.30 23.02
C ASP A 70 12.27 1.78 23.23
N LYS A 71 13.27 2.63 23.45
CA LYS A 71 13.16 4.07 23.72
C LYS A 71 13.22 4.89 22.42
N PRO A 72 12.77 6.17 22.43
CA PRO A 72 12.08 6.87 23.52
C PRO A 72 10.61 6.45 23.70
N SER A 73 10.06 5.72 22.74
CA SER A 73 8.65 5.35 22.65
C SER A 73 8.53 3.86 22.34
N ASN A 74 7.64 3.15 23.04
CA ASN A 74 7.37 1.73 22.88
C ASN A 74 5.89 1.51 22.52
N GLY A 75 5.58 0.37 21.91
CA GLY A 75 4.22 0.00 21.57
C GLY A 75 4.05 -0.50 20.14
N LEU A 76 2.79 -0.57 19.74
CA LEU A 76 2.36 -0.92 18.40
C LEU A 76 1.78 0.34 17.73
N TYR A 77 2.35 0.71 16.59
CA TYR A 77 1.94 1.83 15.77
C TYR A 77 1.25 1.31 14.52
N PHE A 78 0.21 2.01 14.09
CA PHE A 78 -0.53 1.71 12.88
C PHE A 78 -0.41 2.90 11.93
N PHE A 79 -0.03 2.62 10.69
CA PHE A 79 0.00 3.57 9.61
C PHE A 79 -0.89 3.06 8.49
N GLU A 80 -1.97 3.80 8.24
CA GLU A 80 -2.97 3.49 7.22
C GLU A 80 -2.43 3.87 5.85
N ASN A 81 -2.57 2.96 4.89
CA ASN A 81 -2.51 3.27 3.48
C ASN A 81 -3.94 3.50 2.98
N ILE A 82 -4.13 4.42 2.03
CA ILE A 82 -5.46 4.71 1.45
C ILE A 82 -5.51 4.32 -0.04
N GLY A 83 -4.77 3.28 -0.39
CA GLY A 83 -4.62 2.73 -1.73
C GLY A 83 -3.67 3.52 -2.65
N ASN A 84 -2.98 4.54 -2.12
CA ASN A 84 -2.09 5.42 -2.89
C ASN A 84 -0.60 5.26 -2.54
N ASN A 85 -0.24 4.30 -1.69
CA ASN A 85 1.11 4.09 -1.16
C ASN A 85 1.65 5.26 -0.34
N ILE A 86 0.76 6.08 0.21
CA ILE A 86 1.08 7.14 1.17
C ILE A 86 0.54 6.71 2.52
N PHE A 87 1.43 6.58 3.49
CA PHE A 87 1.10 6.13 4.84
C PHE A 87 0.83 7.34 5.73
N SER A 88 -0.32 7.35 6.41
CA SER A 88 -0.67 8.37 7.40
C SER A 88 -0.64 7.77 8.80
N PRO A 89 -0.17 8.49 9.84
CA PRO A 89 -0.40 8.06 11.22
C PRO A 89 -1.90 7.90 11.42
N ALA A 90 -2.30 6.77 12.01
CA ALA A 90 -3.70 6.55 12.30
C ALA A 90 -4.25 7.72 13.13
N SER A 91 -5.21 8.46 12.56
CA SER A 91 -5.94 9.48 13.32
C SER A 91 -6.83 8.73 14.30
N GLY A 92 -6.51 8.84 15.60
CA GLY A 92 -7.35 8.32 16.68
C GLY A 92 -8.71 8.99 16.74
#